data_AF-A0A8F5ZFQ5-F1
#
_entry.id   AF-A0A8F5ZFQ5-F1
#
_cell.length_a   1.000
_cell.length_b   1.000
_cell.length_c   1.000
_cell.angle_alpha   90.00
_cell.angle_beta   90.00
_cell.angle_gamma   90.00
#
_symmetry.space_group_name_H-M   'P 1'
#
loop_
_entity.id
_entity.type
_entity.pdbx_description
1 polymer ?
#
loop_
_entity_poly.entity_id
_entity_poly.type
_entity_poly.pdbx_seq_one_letter_code
_entity_poly.pdbx_strand_id
1 'polypeptide(L)' 'MCEFTVYVKNADSEEQEKITRNIVGAIKKDNSVTLMDVLGNSQVVENVYIESVSTMKQELILRKLS' A
#
# COMPACT_ATOMS: atom_id res chain seq x y z
N MET A 1 -7.69 -12.11 11.36
CA MET A 1 -6.58 -11.46 10.60
C MET A 1 -7.25 -10.36 9.78
N CYS A 2 -6.81 -9.10 9.91
CA CYS A 2 -7.40 -8.00 9.15
C CYS A 2 -6.56 -7.81 7.89
N GLU A 3 -7.17 -7.97 6.73
CA GLU A 3 -6.52 -7.87 5.43
C GLU A 3 -6.84 -6.52 4.80
N PHE A 4 -5.94 -6.02 3.97
CA PHE A 4 -6.06 -4.73 3.31
C PHE A 4 -6.03 -4.88 1.79
N THR A 5 -6.86 -4.07 1.12
CA THR A 5 -6.68 -3.74 -0.29
C THR A 5 -5.74 -2.54 -0.38
N VAL A 6 -4.74 -2.62 -1.25
CA VAL A 6 -3.73 -1.56 -1.39
C VAL A 6 -3.98 -0.79 -2.67
N TYR A 7 -4.01 0.53 -2.53
CA TYR A 7 -4.16 1.49 -3.61
C TYR A 7 -2.91 2.37 -3.71
N VAL A 8 -2.63 2.87 -4.91
CA VAL A 8 -1.59 3.87 -5.16
C VAL A 8 -2.23 5.10 -5.78
N LYS A 9 -1.83 6.27 -5.29
CA LYS A 9 -2.11 7.58 -5.89
C LYS A 9 -0.84 8.15 -6.52
N ASN A 10 -1.00 8.86 -7.64
CA ASN A 10 0.09 9.66 -8.21
C ASN A 10 0.35 10.89 -7.32
N ALA A 11 1.53 11.50 -7.43
CA ALA A 11 1.90 12.65 -6.59
C ALA A 11 0.88 13.80 -6.71
N ASP A 12 0.47 14.11 -7.95
CA ASP A 12 -0.39 15.25 -8.30
C ASP A 12 -1.86 14.88 -8.55
N SER A 13 -2.30 13.68 -8.17
CA SER A 13 -3.68 13.23 -8.41
C SER A 13 -4.29 12.52 -7.20
N GLU A 14 -5.59 12.71 -7.01
CA GLU A 14 -6.38 11.97 -6.03
C GLU A 14 -6.94 10.65 -6.56
N GLU A 15 -6.72 10.35 -7.85
CA GLU A 15 -7.11 9.08 -8.44
C GLU A 15 -6.35 7.92 -7.79
N GLN A 16 -7.11 6.89 -7.43
CA GLN A 16 -6.60 5.69 -6.78
C GLN A 16 -6.58 4.53 -7.77
N GLU A 17 -5.41 3.94 -7.95
CA GLU A 17 -5.25 2.68 -8.67
C GLU A 17 -5.09 1.54 -7.68
N LYS A 18 -5.94 0.52 -7.77
CA LYS A 18 -5.80 -0.70 -6.96
C LYS A 18 -4.62 -1.51 -7.47
N ILE A 19 -3.63 -1.74 -6.61
CA ILE A 19 -2.43 -2.50 -6.98
C ILE A 19 -2.44 -3.95 -6.50
N THR A 20 -3.01 -4.23 -5.33
CA THR A 20 -3.06 -5.60 -4.77
C THR A 20 -4.11 -5.74 -3.66
N ARG A 21 -4.34 -6.97 -3.19
CA ARG A 21 -5.28 -7.32 -2.12
C ARG A 21 -4.70 -8.39 -1.19
N ASN A 22 -5.43 -8.70 -0.11
CA ASN A 22 -5.07 -9.71 0.87
C ASN A 22 -3.73 -9.40 1.55
N ILE A 23 -3.43 -8.12 1.76
CA ILE A 23 -2.19 -7.66 2.41
C ILE A 23 -2.41 -7.62 3.93
N VAL A 24 -1.48 -8.22 4.67
CA VAL A 24 -1.52 -8.32 6.13
C VAL A 24 -0.39 -7.54 6.80
N GLY A 25 0.60 -7.11 6.03
CA GLY A 25 1.71 -6.31 6.51
C GLY A 25 2.18 -5.29 5.47
N ALA A 26 2.58 -4.12 5.94
CA ALA A 26 3.25 -3.10 5.15
C ALA A 26 4.42 -2.52 5.96
N ILE A 27 5.62 -2.56 5.40
CA ILE A 27 6.84 -2.09 6.05
C ILE A 27 7.46 -1.00 5.19
N LYS A 28 7.54 0.22 5.70
CA LYS A 28 8.25 1.33 5.04
C LYS A 28 9.76 1.14 5.20
N LYS A 29 10.50 1.27 4.10
CA LYS A 29 11.96 1.32 4.08
C LYS A 29 12.40 2.39 3.09
N ASP A 30 13.08 3.42 3.56
CA ASP A 30 13.49 4.56 2.72
C ASP A 30 12.31 5.13 1.90
N ASN A 31 12.40 5.07 0.58
CA ASN A 31 11.37 5.51 -0.39
C ASN A 31 10.54 4.35 -0.95
N SER A 32 10.53 3.20 -0.28
CA SER A 32 9.74 2.04 -0.67
C SER A 32 8.88 1.48 0.46
N VAL A 33 7.86 0.72 0.08
CA VAL A 33 6.99 -0.01 1.00
C VAL A 33 6.96 -1.48 0.57
N THR A 34 7.35 -2.36 1.49
CA THR A 34 7.22 -3.81 1.31
C THR A 34 5.86 -4.26 1.82
N LEU A 35 5.05 -4.85 0.93
CA LEU A 35 3.74 -5.41 1.22
C LEU A 35 3.88 -6.92 1.40
N MET A 36 3.25 -7.47 2.44
CA MET A 36 3.21 -8.91 2.72
C MET A 36 1.78 -9.42 2.62
N ASP A 37 1.56 -10.44 1.81
CA ASP A 37 0.24 -11.07 1.64
C ASP A 37 -0.03 -12.17 2.68
N VAL A 38 -1.28 -12.64 2.72
CA VAL A 38 -1.72 -13.75 3.60
C VAL A 38 -0.98 -15.08 3.39
N LEU A 39 -0.31 -15.26 2.24
CA LEU A 39 0.47 -16.46 1.92
C LEU A 39 1.95 -16.30 2.33
N GLY A 40 2.34 -15.13 2.83
CA GLY A 40 3.72 -14.80 3.20
C GLY A 40 4.58 -14.29 2.04
N ASN A 41 4.01 -14.08 0.85
CA ASN A 41 4.75 -13.48 -0.25
C ASN A 41 4.96 -11.98 0.02
N SER A 42 6.10 -11.46 -0.44
CA SER A 42 6.43 -10.05 -0.30
C SER A 42 6.55 -9.38 -1.67
N GLN A 43 6.00 -8.17 -1.80
CA GLN A 43 6.12 -7.30 -2.97
C GLN A 43 6.63 -5.93 -2.52
N VAL A 44 7.61 -5.38 -3.23
CA VAL A 44 8.12 -4.02 -2.96
C VAL A 44 7.47 -3.04 -3.91
N VAL A 45 6.97 -1.93 -3.36
CA VAL A 45 6.50 -0.76 -4.12
C VAL A 45 7.52 0.35 -3.91
N GLU A 46 8.19 0.76 -4.99
CA GLU A 46 9.23 1.79 -4.98
C GLU A 46 8.65 3.20 -5.16
N ASN A 47 9.42 4.20 -4.75
CA ASN A 47 9.09 5.64 -4.87
C ASN A 47 7.73 6.03 -4.30
N VAL A 48 7.35 5.45 -3.16
CA VAL A 48 6.07 5.72 -2.48
C VAL A 48 6.23 5.92 -0.97
N TYR A 49 5.24 6.56 -0.35
CA TYR A 49 5.05 6.56 1.10
C TYR A 49 3.63 6.13 1.48
N ILE A 50 3.43 5.71 2.73
CA ILE A 50 2.10 5.39 3.27
C ILE A 50 1.37 6.70 3.52
N GLU A 51 0.34 7.00 2.72
CA GLU A 51 -0.49 8.19 2.87
C GLU A 51 -1.56 8.00 3.95
N SER A 52 -2.26 6.87 3.93
CA SER A 52 -3.30 6.58 4.93
C SER A 52 -3.59 5.08 5.07
N VAL A 53 -4.11 4.72 6.24
CA VAL A 53 -4.56 3.36 6.56
C VAL A 53 -5.94 3.45 7.20
N SER A 54 -6.92 2.73 6.65
CA SER A 54 -8.27 2.64 7.22
C SER A 54 -8.60 1.20 7.56
N THR A 55 -8.69 0.90 8.85
CA THR A 55 -9.12 -0.42 9.33
C THR A 55 -10.63 -0.65 9.13
N MET A 56 -11.43 0.42 9.11
CA MET A 56 -12.86 0.36 8.84
C MET A 56 -13.15 -0.02 7.39
N LYS A 57 -12.39 0.56 6.44
CA LYS A 57 -12.55 0.27 5.01
C LYS A 57 -11.69 -0.90 4.53
N GLN A 58 -10.72 -1.34 5.33
CA GLN A 58 -9.70 -2.32 4.95
C GLN A 58 -8.87 -1.83 3.76
N GLU A 59 -8.44 -0.56 3.82
CA GLU A 59 -7.70 0.11 2.74
C GLU A 59 -6.35 0.63 3.24
N LEU A 60 -5.31 0.39 2.45
CA LEU A 60 -3.99 1.02 2.57
C LEU A 60 -3.76 1.86 1.32
N ILE A 61 -3.54 3.16 1.49
CA ILE A 61 -3.26 4.08 0.38
C ILE A 61 -1.79 4.46 0.43
N LEU A 62 -1.09 4.18 -0.66
CA LEU A 62 0.27 4.63 -0.92
C LEU A 62 0.24 5.83 -1.87
N ARG A 63 1.16 6.79 -1.70
CA ARG A 63 1.32 7.91 -2.63
C ARG A 63 2.72 7.91 -3.23
N LYS A 64 2.80 8.09 -4.56
CA LYS A 64 4.07 8.29 -5.27
C LYS A 64 4.73 9.61 -4.84
N LEU A 65 6.05 9.59 -4.74
CA LEU A 65 6.85 10.77 -4.38
C LEU A 65 7.03 11.75 -5.54
N SER A 66 6.88 11.28 -6.79
CA SER A 66 6.96 12.05 -8.03
C SER A 66 6.21 11.29 -9.14
#